data_AF-A0A540W9H0-F1
#
_entry.id   AF-A0A540W9H0-F1
#
_cell.length_a   1.000
_cell.length_b   1.000
_cell.length_c   1.000
_cell.angle_alpha   90.00
_cell.angle_beta   90.00
_cell.angle_gamma   90.00
#
_symmetry.space_group_name_H-M   'P 1'
#
loop_
_entity.id
_entity.type
_entity.pdbx_description
1 polymer ?
#
loop_
_entity_poly.entity_id
_entity_poly.type
_entity_poly.pdbx_seq_one_letter_code
_entity_poly.pdbx_strand_id
1 'polypeptide(L)'
;MQPLARRAATLGLACTALIGLTAGAGTQAFAAGAPAPTHPNTATACPPLDPTALRAALRYRYRTFDEIIQSTLRPAHRPWPGPHFAPGTKQEYNSLGFRIAGKLIEQTTGRSFRDEVTERVLTPLHLEQTSVPEDDPTMPRPCLHGYLTDSHGENVDVSEQGGDPSNMISTPADLDRFLTALLQGRLLPAAQQQELFTLPKDGRGKPVPFVNGTSCNKLACFGAGLMSVQLPDGQLLWGKTGHDLGYANGMFASRDLSVRAVYSVSNLSLDFAAPAPLANRLLTAVLDPAAATG
;
A
#
# COMPACT_ATOMS: atom_id res chain seq x y z
N MET A 1 7.00 -8.94 -34.52
CA MET A 1 5.81 -9.13 -33.65
C MET A 1 6.12 -9.19 -32.13
N GLN A 2 7.37 -9.12 -31.67
CA GLN A 2 7.73 -9.23 -30.24
C GLN A 2 7.78 -7.94 -29.36
N PRO A 3 7.76 -6.69 -29.86
CA PRO A 3 7.89 -5.51 -28.98
C PRO A 3 6.58 -5.05 -28.33
N LEU A 4 5.40 -5.26 -28.96
CA LEU A 4 4.11 -4.85 -28.38
C LEU A 4 3.67 -5.74 -27.20
N ALA A 5 3.93 -7.04 -27.25
CA ALA A 5 3.56 -7.97 -26.19
C ALA A 5 4.39 -7.74 -24.91
N ARG A 6 5.67 -7.40 -25.04
CA ARG A 6 6.50 -6.96 -23.90
C ARG A 6 5.99 -5.65 -23.30
N ARG A 7 5.64 -4.66 -24.13
CA ARG A 7 5.09 -3.37 -23.65
C ARG A 7 3.76 -3.53 -22.89
N ALA A 8 2.88 -4.43 -23.35
CA ALA A 8 1.59 -4.69 -22.68
C ALA A 8 1.73 -5.43 -21.34
N ALA A 9 2.65 -6.40 -21.25
CA ALA A 9 2.95 -7.10 -19.99
C ALA A 9 3.60 -6.16 -18.95
N THR A 10 4.49 -5.27 -19.39
CA THR A 10 5.10 -4.24 -18.54
C THR A 10 4.09 -3.20 -18.06
N LEU A 11 3.13 -2.79 -18.90
CA LEU A 11 2.07 -1.84 -18.53
C LEU A 11 1.11 -2.44 -17.48
N GLY A 12 0.79 -3.73 -17.61
CA GLY A 12 0.00 -4.50 -16.64
C GLY A 12 0.69 -4.63 -15.28
N LEU A 13 2.00 -4.92 -15.26
CA LEU A 13 2.78 -4.95 -14.01
C LEU A 13 2.91 -3.55 -13.38
N ALA A 14 3.12 -2.51 -14.18
CA ALA A 14 3.26 -1.12 -13.70
C ALA A 14 1.97 -0.58 -13.06
N CYS A 15 0.80 -0.81 -13.66
CA CYS A 15 -0.47 -0.42 -13.04
C CYS A 15 -0.81 -1.27 -11.82
N THR A 16 -0.56 -2.59 -11.86
CA THR A 16 -0.75 -3.47 -10.69
C THR A 16 0.14 -3.05 -9.52
N ALA A 17 1.38 -2.63 -9.81
CA ALA A 17 2.28 -2.03 -8.84
C ALA A 17 1.70 -0.72 -8.29
N LEU A 18 1.36 0.28 -9.12
CA LEU A 18 0.84 1.57 -8.65
C LEU A 18 -0.35 1.45 -7.67
N ILE A 19 -1.26 0.50 -7.92
CA ILE A 19 -2.47 0.36 -7.11
C ILE A 19 -2.16 -0.30 -5.76
N GLY A 20 -1.16 -1.17 -5.68
CA GLY A 20 -0.70 -1.72 -4.39
C GLY A 20 0.15 -0.76 -3.55
N LEU A 21 0.50 0.40 -4.11
CA LEU A 21 1.55 1.30 -3.62
C LEU A 21 1.05 2.59 -3.00
N THR A 22 -0.28 2.78 -2.89
CA THR A 22 -0.81 3.67 -1.86
C THR A 22 -0.64 3.08 -0.44
N ALA A 23 -0.30 1.79 -0.32
CA ALA A 23 -0.05 1.14 0.95
C ALA A 23 1.44 1.18 1.34
N GLY A 24 1.77 2.19 2.14
CA GLY A 24 3.01 2.21 2.91
C GLY A 24 3.21 0.94 3.73
N ALA A 25 4.48 0.69 4.00
CA ALA A 25 4.99 -0.53 4.57
C ALA A 25 4.42 -0.79 5.98
N GLY A 26 3.58 -1.82 6.12
CA GLY A 26 3.46 -2.51 7.39
C GLY A 26 4.82 -3.10 7.77
N THR A 27 5.58 -2.40 8.61
CA THR A 27 6.82 -2.95 9.18
C THR A 27 6.46 -3.91 10.31
N GLN A 28 6.91 -5.15 10.18
CA GLN A 28 6.90 -6.11 11.29
C GLN A 28 7.74 -5.55 12.44
N ALA A 29 7.16 -5.50 13.64
CA ALA A 29 7.91 -5.25 14.87
C ALA A 29 8.71 -6.52 15.22
N PHE A 30 10.02 -6.36 15.46
CA PHE A 30 10.85 -7.43 16.00
C PHE A 30 10.47 -7.68 17.47
N ALA A 31 10.05 -8.90 17.79
CA ALA A 31 9.95 -9.36 19.16
C ALA A 31 11.35 -9.76 19.65
N ALA A 32 11.84 -9.11 20.71
CA ALA A 32 13.06 -9.51 21.39
C ALA A 32 12.77 -10.71 22.32
N GLY A 33 13.53 -11.79 22.16
CA GLY A 33 13.64 -12.91 23.11
C GLY A 33 14.90 -13.72 22.74
N ALA A 34 15.77 -14.19 23.63
CA ALA A 34 15.68 -14.57 25.03
C ALA A 34 17.06 -14.36 25.74
N PRO A 35 17.23 -14.64 27.06
CA PRO A 35 18.32 -14.10 27.87
C PRO A 35 19.60 -14.95 27.85
N ALA A 36 20.74 -14.30 28.09
CA ALA A 36 22.05 -14.93 28.34
C ALA A 36 22.74 -14.22 29.54
N PRO A 37 23.75 -14.84 30.18
CA PRO A 37 23.84 -14.98 31.64
C PRO A 37 24.33 -13.74 32.40
N THR A 38 24.03 -13.75 33.69
CA THR A 38 24.32 -12.75 34.71
C THR A 38 25.81 -12.44 34.88
N HIS A 39 26.22 -11.23 34.52
CA HIS A 39 27.38 -10.54 35.09
C HIS A 39 26.94 -9.14 35.58
N PRO A 40 27.38 -8.70 36.77
CA PRO A 40 27.03 -7.38 37.28
C PRO A 40 27.89 -6.35 36.56
N ASN A 41 27.35 -5.78 35.50
CA ASN A 41 27.92 -4.59 34.87
C ASN A 41 26.96 -3.45 35.12
N THR A 42 27.37 -2.50 35.98
CA THR A 42 26.79 -1.17 36.10
C THR A 42 27.09 -0.38 34.82
N ALA A 43 26.54 -0.83 33.70
CA ALA A 43 26.31 0.00 32.54
C ALA A 43 24.92 0.59 32.74
N THR A 44 24.83 1.91 32.82
CA THR A 44 23.56 2.63 32.69
C THR A 44 22.90 2.09 31.44
N ALA A 45 21.90 1.22 31.59
CA ALA A 45 21.20 0.65 30.46
C ALA A 45 20.66 1.82 29.65
N CYS A 46 21.05 1.91 28.38
CA CYS A 46 20.45 2.87 27.47
C CYS A 46 18.93 2.69 27.60
N PRO A 47 18.16 3.74 27.93
CA PRO A 47 16.72 3.59 28.06
C PRO A 47 16.18 2.98 26.76
N PRO A 48 15.25 2.02 26.83
CA PRO A 48 14.70 1.41 25.62
C PRO A 48 14.18 2.52 24.71
N LEU A 49 14.65 2.53 23.45
CA LEU A 49 14.22 3.51 22.47
C LEU A 49 12.71 3.36 22.24
N ASP A 50 11.99 4.48 22.31
CA ASP A 50 10.58 4.54 21.98
C ASP A 50 10.36 4.02 20.53
N PRO A 51 9.51 2.99 20.33
CA PRO A 51 9.24 2.45 18.99
C PRO A 51 8.72 3.51 18.01
N THR A 52 7.97 4.52 18.48
CA THR A 52 7.51 5.62 17.64
C THR A 52 8.65 6.52 17.23
N ALA A 53 9.47 6.98 18.17
CA ALA A 53 10.67 7.76 17.87
C ALA A 53 11.63 7.01 16.91
N LEU A 54 11.82 5.70 17.08
CA LEU A 54 12.65 4.90 16.19
C LEU A 54 12.08 4.83 14.76
N ARG A 55 10.77 4.59 14.61
CA ARG A 55 10.11 4.58 13.30
C ARG A 55 10.15 5.94 12.63
N ALA A 56 9.87 6.99 13.39
CA ALA A 56 9.99 8.36 12.92
C ALA A 56 11.42 8.65 12.46
N ALA A 57 12.46 8.25 13.20
CA ALA A 57 13.85 8.47 12.78
C ALA A 57 14.24 7.68 11.52
N LEU A 58 13.71 6.47 11.34
CA LEU A 58 14.00 5.62 10.18
C LEU A 58 13.30 6.06 8.88
N ARG A 59 12.36 7.01 8.94
CA ARG A 59 11.59 7.52 7.79
C ARG A 59 12.43 8.24 6.72
N TYR A 60 13.73 8.45 6.96
CA TYR A 60 14.64 9.04 5.99
C TYR A 60 15.61 8.01 5.40
N ARG A 61 15.59 6.77 5.92
CA ARG A 61 16.50 5.73 5.47
C ARG A 61 15.96 5.05 4.23
N TYR A 62 16.44 5.46 3.06
CA TYR A 62 16.12 4.80 1.81
C TYR A 62 16.60 3.36 1.75
N ARG A 63 15.71 2.51 1.25
CA ARG A 63 15.96 1.10 0.96
C ARG A 63 15.56 0.83 -0.48
N THR A 64 16.44 0.25 -1.26
CA THR A 64 16.11 -0.22 -2.61
C THR A 64 15.14 -1.40 -2.58
N PHE A 65 14.47 -1.69 -3.70
CA PHE A 65 13.66 -2.91 -3.81
C PHE A 65 14.46 -4.17 -3.45
N ASP A 66 15.74 -4.24 -3.85
CA ASP A 66 16.61 -5.38 -3.56
C ASP A 66 16.84 -5.55 -2.07
N GLU A 67 17.16 -4.48 -1.34
CA GLU A 67 17.38 -4.55 0.12
C GLU A 67 16.11 -5.00 0.87
N ILE A 68 14.93 -4.52 0.45
CA ILE A 68 13.68 -4.93 1.08
C ILE A 68 13.36 -6.40 0.74
N ILE A 69 13.55 -6.82 -0.52
CA ILE A 69 13.32 -8.20 -0.94
C ILE A 69 14.26 -9.15 -0.20
N GLN A 70 15.56 -8.84 -0.13
CA GLN A 70 16.56 -9.69 0.55
C GLN A 70 16.28 -9.82 2.04
N SER A 71 15.97 -8.71 2.72
CA SER A 71 15.64 -8.73 4.15
C SER A 71 14.35 -9.51 4.46
N THR A 72 13.39 -9.54 3.53
CA THR A 72 12.11 -10.24 3.73
C THR A 72 12.18 -11.73 3.38
N LEU A 73 12.94 -12.11 2.34
CA LEU A 73 13.05 -13.52 1.90
C LEU A 73 13.99 -14.36 2.76
N ARG A 74 14.93 -13.72 3.47
CA ARG A 74 15.87 -14.38 4.40
C ARG A 74 15.84 -13.75 5.79
N PRO A 75 14.72 -13.80 6.53
CA PRO A 75 14.71 -13.34 7.91
C PRO A 75 15.65 -14.21 8.75
N ALA A 76 16.43 -13.60 9.65
CA ALA A 76 17.35 -14.31 10.54
C ALA A 76 16.68 -15.41 11.39
N HIS A 77 15.36 -15.34 11.57
CA HIS A 77 14.57 -16.24 12.41
C HIS A 77 13.59 -17.15 11.65
N ARG A 78 13.67 -17.23 10.31
CA ARG A 78 12.76 -18.07 9.52
C ARG A 78 13.49 -19.32 8.99
N PRO A 79 13.03 -20.54 9.33
CA PRO A 79 13.76 -21.76 8.98
C PRO A 79 13.71 -22.13 7.49
N TRP A 80 12.77 -21.59 6.70
CA TRP A 80 12.69 -21.87 5.26
C TRP A 80 12.10 -20.70 4.44
N PRO A 81 12.64 -20.40 3.24
CA PRO A 81 12.08 -19.42 2.32
C PRO A 81 10.88 -20.01 1.56
N GLY A 82 9.79 -19.26 1.40
CA GLY A 82 8.65 -19.71 0.57
C GLY A 82 7.30 -19.11 0.95
N PRO A 83 6.24 -19.39 0.18
CA PRO A 83 4.89 -18.92 0.48
C PRO A 83 4.35 -19.58 1.76
N HIS A 84 3.48 -18.89 2.49
CA HIS A 84 2.86 -19.42 3.72
C HIS A 84 1.86 -20.55 3.46
N PHE A 85 1.39 -20.68 2.24
CA PHE A 85 0.42 -21.68 1.80
C PHE A 85 0.62 -22.00 0.32
N ALA A 86 0.00 -23.08 -0.16
CA ALA A 86 0.08 -23.48 -1.56
C ALA A 86 -0.48 -22.37 -2.48
N PRO A 87 0.22 -21.96 -3.55
CA PRO A 87 -0.27 -20.95 -4.48
C PRO A 87 -1.68 -21.26 -5.01
N GLY A 88 -2.51 -20.24 -5.11
CA GLY A 88 -3.90 -20.37 -5.60
C GLY A 88 -4.90 -20.94 -4.61
N THR A 89 -4.50 -21.32 -3.38
CA THR A 89 -5.42 -21.90 -2.38
C THR A 89 -6.01 -20.89 -1.41
N LYS A 90 -5.32 -19.77 -1.17
CA LYS A 90 -5.71 -18.69 -0.24
C LYS A 90 -5.20 -17.36 -0.78
N GLN A 91 -5.75 -16.25 -0.29
CA GLN A 91 -5.26 -14.90 -0.51
C GLN A 91 -4.77 -14.32 0.83
N GLU A 92 -3.59 -13.72 0.84
CA GLU A 92 -3.10 -12.92 1.96
C GLU A 92 -2.64 -11.56 1.42
N TYR A 93 -2.87 -10.50 2.18
CA TYR A 93 -2.31 -9.21 1.84
C TYR A 93 -0.82 -9.20 2.18
N ASN A 94 0.02 -8.94 1.18
CA ASN A 94 1.46 -8.92 1.37
C ASN A 94 2.11 -7.84 0.51
N SER A 95 2.61 -6.80 1.16
CA SER A 95 3.28 -5.69 0.48
C SER A 95 4.61 -6.09 -0.18
N LEU A 96 5.19 -7.26 0.13
CA LEU A 96 6.35 -7.81 -0.57
C LEU A 96 6.06 -8.07 -2.05
N GLY A 97 4.84 -8.54 -2.39
CA GLY A 97 4.47 -8.84 -3.76
C GLY A 97 4.59 -7.61 -4.67
N PHE A 98 4.18 -6.45 -4.18
CA PHE A 98 4.29 -5.18 -4.91
C PHE A 98 5.73 -4.68 -5.02
N ARG A 99 6.59 -4.96 -4.03
CA ARG A 99 8.03 -4.66 -4.10
C ARG A 99 8.75 -5.52 -5.13
N ILE A 100 8.36 -6.80 -5.23
CA ILE A 100 8.83 -7.68 -6.30
C ILE A 100 8.35 -7.17 -7.67
N ALA A 101 7.08 -6.74 -7.78
CA ALA A 101 6.57 -6.15 -9.01
C ALA A 101 7.35 -4.88 -9.41
N GLY A 102 7.65 -3.99 -8.45
CA GLY A 102 8.52 -2.83 -8.64
C GLY A 102 9.90 -3.22 -9.18
N LYS A 103 10.56 -4.21 -8.56
CA LYS A 103 11.84 -4.72 -9.05
C LYS A 103 11.77 -5.32 -10.46
N LEU A 104 10.69 -6.04 -10.77
CA LEU A 104 10.49 -6.62 -12.10
C LEU A 104 10.30 -5.53 -13.15
N ILE A 105 9.66 -4.41 -12.83
CA ILE A 105 9.58 -3.25 -13.73
C ILE A 105 11.00 -2.76 -14.04
N GLU A 106 11.83 -2.53 -13.02
CA GLU A 106 13.21 -2.08 -13.23
C GLU A 106 14.01 -3.06 -14.09
N GLN A 107 13.96 -4.34 -13.78
CA GLN A 107 14.72 -5.37 -14.50
C GLN A 107 14.27 -5.56 -15.95
N THR A 108 12.96 -5.50 -16.20
CA THR A 108 12.41 -5.77 -17.54
C THR A 108 12.50 -4.58 -18.48
N THR A 109 12.53 -3.36 -17.93
CA THR A 109 12.58 -2.11 -18.71
C THR A 109 13.99 -1.52 -18.79
N GLY A 110 14.84 -1.81 -17.80
CA GLY A 110 16.14 -1.16 -17.64
C GLY A 110 16.04 0.29 -17.15
N ARG A 111 14.86 0.72 -16.66
CA ARG A 111 14.59 2.09 -16.18
C ARG A 111 14.13 2.07 -14.74
N SER A 112 14.29 3.17 -14.02
CA SER A 112 13.85 3.26 -12.62
C SER A 112 12.34 3.10 -12.53
N PHE A 113 11.86 2.64 -11.38
CA PHE A 113 10.43 2.60 -11.12
C PHE A 113 9.80 4.01 -11.23
N ARG A 114 10.45 5.04 -10.68
CA ARG A 114 10.04 6.45 -10.80
C ARG A 114 9.83 6.86 -12.27
N ASP A 115 10.77 6.55 -13.15
CA ASP A 115 10.70 6.94 -14.56
C ASP A 115 9.55 6.25 -15.28
N GLU A 116 9.39 4.94 -15.06
CA GLU A 116 8.33 4.16 -15.71
C GLU A 116 6.93 4.58 -15.23
N VAL A 117 6.77 4.88 -13.94
CA VAL A 117 5.51 5.42 -13.39
C VAL A 117 5.23 6.81 -13.96
N THR A 118 6.24 7.67 -13.99
CA THR A 118 6.11 9.05 -14.47
C THR A 118 5.72 9.09 -15.95
N GLU A 119 6.41 8.33 -16.80
CA GLU A 119 6.18 8.36 -18.24
C GLU A 119 4.88 7.66 -18.66
N ARG A 120 4.52 6.56 -17.99
CA ARG A 120 3.40 5.71 -18.45
C ARG A 120 2.08 6.03 -17.77
N VAL A 121 2.12 6.64 -16.59
CA VAL A 121 0.92 6.92 -15.80
C VAL A 121 0.77 8.38 -15.48
N LEU A 122 1.75 9.01 -14.83
CA LEU A 122 1.59 10.37 -14.32
C LEU A 122 1.46 11.39 -15.47
N THR A 123 2.38 11.34 -16.43
CA THR A 123 2.42 12.27 -17.57
C THR A 123 1.19 12.11 -18.47
N PRO A 124 0.81 10.89 -18.94
CA PRO A 124 -0.34 10.73 -19.84
C PRO A 124 -1.69 11.05 -19.20
N LEU A 125 -1.76 11.00 -17.87
CA LEU A 125 -2.96 11.35 -17.12
C LEU A 125 -2.92 12.76 -16.53
N HIS A 126 -1.87 13.55 -16.77
CA HIS A 126 -1.71 14.89 -16.21
C HIS A 126 -1.89 14.91 -14.68
N LEU A 127 -1.21 13.98 -13.98
CA LEU A 127 -1.18 13.91 -12.52
C LEU A 127 -0.02 14.76 -11.98
N GLU A 128 -0.12 16.07 -12.18
CA GLU A 128 0.95 17.04 -11.96
C GLU A 128 1.33 17.23 -10.49
N GLN A 129 0.45 16.81 -9.57
CA GLN A 129 0.67 16.90 -8.12
C GLN A 129 0.97 15.52 -7.51
N THR A 130 1.34 14.55 -8.35
CA THR A 130 1.69 13.20 -7.95
C THR A 130 3.15 12.91 -8.29
N SER A 131 3.88 12.29 -7.37
CA SER A 131 5.28 11.95 -7.56
C SER A 131 5.68 10.66 -6.84
N VAL A 132 6.76 10.04 -7.32
CA VAL A 132 7.48 8.98 -6.60
C VAL A 132 8.70 9.64 -5.95
N PRO A 133 8.74 9.83 -4.62
CA PRO A 133 9.82 10.58 -3.95
C PRO A 133 11.16 9.83 -3.90
N GLU A 134 11.13 8.49 -3.83
CA GLU A 134 12.28 7.62 -3.51
C GLU A 134 13.00 8.05 -2.21
N ASP A 135 14.19 8.63 -2.31
CA ASP A 135 15.03 9.08 -1.20
C ASP A 135 14.87 10.57 -0.87
N ASP A 136 14.14 11.34 -1.69
CA ASP A 136 13.82 12.75 -1.40
C ASP A 136 12.71 12.84 -0.36
N PRO A 137 13.00 13.34 0.86
CA PRO A 137 11.99 13.43 1.91
C PRO A 137 11.08 14.65 1.79
N THR A 138 11.33 15.52 0.80
CA THR A 138 10.65 16.80 0.68
C THR A 138 9.18 16.60 0.37
N MET A 139 8.32 17.16 1.24
CA MET A 139 6.87 17.17 1.01
C MET A 139 6.47 18.45 0.24
N PRO A 140 5.86 18.33 -0.95
CA PRO A 140 5.35 19.49 -1.69
C PRO A 140 4.36 20.31 -0.86
N ARG A 141 4.40 21.65 -0.98
CA ARG A 141 3.53 22.55 -0.22
C ARG A 141 2.49 23.23 -1.14
N PRO A 142 1.27 23.49 -0.66
CA PRO A 142 0.74 23.13 0.66
C PRO A 142 0.46 21.62 0.79
N CYS A 143 0.62 21.06 1.99
CA CYS A 143 0.27 19.67 2.27
C CYS A 143 -0.54 19.53 3.56
N LEU A 144 -1.25 18.42 3.68
CA LEU A 144 -1.75 17.92 4.95
C LEU A 144 -0.57 17.52 5.81
N HIS A 145 -0.54 17.93 7.09
CA HIS A 145 0.48 17.49 8.02
C HIS A 145 0.16 16.11 8.60
N GLY A 146 1.15 15.22 8.60
CA GLY A 146 1.09 13.90 9.23
C GLY A 146 1.73 13.93 10.61
N TYR A 147 1.08 13.33 11.60
CA TYR A 147 1.58 13.28 12.98
C TYR A 147 1.57 11.86 13.53
N LEU A 148 2.53 11.52 14.38
CA LEU A 148 2.48 10.33 15.23
C LEU A 148 2.51 10.74 16.69
N THR A 149 1.78 10.03 17.54
CA THR A 149 1.90 10.21 18.99
C THR A 149 3.00 9.30 19.54
N ASP A 150 3.99 9.88 20.20
CA ASP A 150 5.08 9.14 20.84
C ASP A 150 4.64 8.49 22.17
N SER A 151 5.55 7.75 22.81
CA SER A 151 5.25 7.10 24.10
C SER A 151 5.03 8.08 25.27
N HIS A 152 5.33 9.37 25.09
CA HIS A 152 5.08 10.44 26.06
C HIS A 152 3.74 11.16 25.81
N GLY A 153 3.04 10.84 24.72
CA GLY A 153 1.79 11.51 24.34
C GLY A 153 2.00 12.76 23.49
N GLU A 154 3.22 13.04 23.05
CA GLU A 154 3.55 14.20 22.23
C GLU A 154 3.37 13.88 20.75
N ASN A 155 2.90 14.87 19.98
CA ASN A 155 2.71 14.72 18.54
C ASN A 155 4.00 15.08 17.79
N VAL A 156 4.56 14.09 17.10
CA VAL A 156 5.74 14.22 16.25
C VAL A 156 5.28 14.45 14.80
N ASP A 157 5.66 15.59 14.20
CA ASP A 157 5.43 15.84 12.77
C ASP A 157 6.30 14.89 11.93
N VAL A 158 5.63 14.09 11.10
CA VAL A 158 6.24 13.12 10.18
C VAL A 158 5.88 13.42 8.73
N SER A 159 5.52 14.67 8.43
CA SER A 159 5.08 15.07 7.10
C SER A 159 6.16 14.89 6.04
N GLU A 160 7.41 15.15 6.43
CA GLU A 160 8.58 14.85 5.61
C GLU A 160 9.02 13.42 5.86
N GLN A 161 8.90 12.62 4.82
CA GLN A 161 9.22 11.21 4.83
C GLN A 161 9.69 10.80 3.44
N GLY A 162 10.64 9.89 3.41
CA GLY A 162 11.10 9.23 2.21
C GLY A 162 11.44 7.79 2.53
N GLY A 163 12.14 7.12 1.64
CA GLY A 163 12.89 5.95 2.03
C GLY A 163 12.25 4.59 1.73
N ASP A 164 11.01 4.57 1.23
CA ASP A 164 10.43 3.39 0.59
C ASP A 164 10.37 3.63 -0.93
N PRO A 165 10.94 2.73 -1.75
CA PRO A 165 11.07 2.91 -3.20
C PRO A 165 9.72 2.82 -3.93
N SER A 166 8.69 2.48 -3.16
CA SER A 166 7.37 2.17 -3.64
C SER A 166 6.32 3.15 -3.10
N ASN A 167 6.72 4.10 -2.26
CA ASN A 167 5.86 5.19 -1.81
C ASN A 167 5.55 6.18 -2.94
N MET A 168 4.41 6.86 -2.82
CA MET A 168 4.00 7.94 -3.71
C MET A 168 3.37 9.08 -2.91
N ILE A 169 3.57 10.31 -3.37
CA ILE A 169 2.88 11.50 -2.88
C ILE A 169 1.83 11.88 -3.92
N SER A 170 0.62 12.24 -3.50
CA SER A 170 -0.47 12.60 -4.41
C SER A 170 -1.48 13.53 -3.73
N THR A 171 -2.48 13.98 -4.49
CA THR A 171 -3.64 14.73 -4.00
C THR A 171 -4.93 13.92 -4.21
N PRO A 172 -6.00 14.19 -3.46
CA PRO A 172 -7.29 13.56 -3.72
C PRO A 172 -7.77 13.74 -5.16
N ALA A 173 -7.51 14.90 -5.77
CA ALA A 173 -7.90 15.19 -7.16
C ALA A 173 -7.14 14.32 -8.17
N ASP A 174 -5.82 14.15 -7.99
CA ASP A 174 -5.02 13.29 -8.87
C ASP A 174 -5.35 11.81 -8.69
N LEU A 175 -5.56 11.34 -7.46
CA LEU A 175 -6.00 9.96 -7.19
C LEU A 175 -7.38 9.69 -7.81
N ASP A 176 -8.29 10.65 -7.74
CA ASP A 176 -9.62 10.55 -8.34
C ASP A 176 -9.56 10.51 -9.88
N ARG A 177 -8.68 11.31 -10.49
CA ARG A 177 -8.40 11.27 -11.93
C ARG A 177 -7.75 9.94 -12.35
N PHE A 178 -6.77 9.46 -11.58
CA PHE A 178 -6.11 8.18 -11.80
C PHE A 178 -7.10 7.02 -11.78
N LEU A 179 -7.87 6.90 -10.69
CA LEU A 179 -8.83 5.80 -10.53
C LEU A 179 -9.87 5.81 -11.64
N THR A 180 -10.36 6.98 -12.01
CA THR A 180 -11.30 7.14 -13.13
C THR A 180 -10.70 6.70 -14.46
N ALA A 181 -9.47 7.14 -14.76
CA ALA A 181 -8.78 6.74 -15.98
C ALA A 181 -8.53 5.22 -16.04
N LEU A 182 -8.10 4.66 -14.91
CA LEU A 182 -7.89 3.24 -14.75
C LEU A 182 -9.19 2.47 -15.01
N LEU A 183 -10.29 2.80 -14.33
CA LEU A 183 -11.57 2.08 -14.47
C LEU A 183 -12.18 2.21 -15.86
N GLN A 184 -11.96 3.33 -16.55
CA GLN A 184 -12.35 3.54 -17.95
C GLN A 184 -11.47 2.77 -18.96
N GLY A 185 -10.45 2.05 -18.51
CA GLY A 185 -9.56 1.28 -19.38
C GLY A 185 -8.61 2.14 -20.21
N ARG A 186 -8.29 3.38 -19.77
CA ARG A 186 -7.37 4.28 -20.48
C ARG A 186 -5.89 3.92 -20.30
N LEU A 187 -5.58 3.06 -19.33
CA LEU A 187 -4.21 2.67 -18.99
C LEU A 187 -3.84 1.24 -19.42
N LEU A 188 -4.81 0.34 -19.52
CA LEU A 188 -4.55 -1.09 -19.71
C LEU A 188 -5.32 -1.63 -20.91
N PRO A 189 -4.74 -2.60 -21.66
CA PRO A 189 -5.52 -3.35 -22.61
C PRO A 189 -6.63 -4.13 -21.90
N ALA A 190 -7.73 -4.40 -22.62
CA ALA A 190 -8.96 -4.93 -22.03
C ALA A 190 -8.77 -6.22 -21.20
N ALA A 191 -7.86 -7.10 -21.59
CA ALA A 191 -7.58 -8.34 -20.85
C ALA A 191 -6.99 -8.04 -19.47
N GLN A 192 -5.93 -7.24 -19.40
CA GLN A 192 -5.29 -6.81 -18.15
C GLN A 192 -6.26 -5.96 -17.30
N GLN A 193 -7.10 -5.15 -17.94
CA GLN A 193 -8.12 -4.39 -17.25
C GLN A 193 -9.12 -5.29 -16.51
N GLN A 194 -9.49 -6.46 -17.05
CA GLN A 194 -10.37 -7.38 -16.34
C GLN A 194 -9.69 -8.06 -15.15
N GLU A 195 -8.36 -8.20 -15.16
CA GLU A 195 -7.61 -8.77 -14.03
C GLU A 195 -7.73 -7.91 -12.77
N LEU A 196 -7.89 -6.58 -12.91
CA LEU A 196 -8.14 -5.67 -11.79
C LEU A 196 -9.41 -6.05 -11.00
N PHE A 197 -10.40 -6.63 -11.69
CA PHE A 197 -11.72 -6.98 -11.13
C PHE A 197 -11.90 -8.48 -10.89
N THR A 198 -10.86 -9.28 -11.15
CA THR A 198 -10.94 -10.73 -11.05
C THR A 198 -10.40 -11.19 -9.70
N LEU A 199 -11.30 -11.64 -8.83
CA LEU A 199 -10.94 -12.23 -7.54
C LEU A 199 -10.43 -13.67 -7.74
N PRO A 200 -9.39 -14.09 -7.00
CA PRO A 200 -8.87 -15.45 -7.09
C PRO A 200 -9.91 -16.47 -6.61
N LYS A 201 -10.06 -17.55 -7.39
CA LYS A 201 -11.04 -18.60 -7.17
C LYS A 201 -10.37 -19.96 -7.01
N ASP A 202 -10.99 -20.83 -6.24
CA ASP A 202 -10.61 -22.23 -6.11
C ASP A 202 -11.01 -23.05 -7.36
N GLY A 203 -10.64 -24.33 -7.39
CA GLY A 203 -10.97 -25.24 -8.50
C GLY A 203 -12.48 -25.49 -8.71
N ARG A 204 -13.36 -24.94 -7.86
CA ARG A 204 -14.81 -24.98 -7.95
C ARG A 204 -15.42 -23.63 -8.36
N GLY A 205 -14.57 -22.64 -8.64
CA GLY A 205 -15.00 -21.29 -9.05
C GLY A 205 -15.44 -20.39 -7.90
N LYS A 206 -15.23 -20.77 -6.64
CA LYS A 206 -15.56 -19.93 -5.46
C LYS A 206 -14.35 -19.08 -5.06
N PRO A 207 -14.55 -17.84 -4.57
CA PRO A 207 -13.44 -17.04 -4.04
C PRO A 207 -12.65 -17.81 -2.98
N VAL A 208 -11.32 -17.78 -3.06
CA VAL A 208 -10.47 -18.45 -2.07
C VAL A 208 -10.56 -17.76 -0.71
N PRO A 209 -10.25 -18.44 0.42
CA PRO A 209 -10.22 -17.80 1.72
C PRO A 209 -9.18 -16.69 1.80
N PHE A 210 -9.52 -15.58 2.45
CA PHE A 210 -8.57 -14.54 2.84
C PHE A 210 -8.04 -14.83 4.24
N VAL A 211 -6.72 -14.75 4.43
CA VAL A 211 -6.05 -15.08 5.70
C VAL A 211 -5.13 -13.96 6.18
N ASN A 212 -4.86 -13.94 7.49
CA ASN A 212 -3.87 -13.08 8.14
C ASN A 212 -4.09 -11.56 7.91
N GLY A 213 -5.34 -11.11 7.85
CA GLY A 213 -5.65 -9.69 7.78
C GLY A 213 -7.13 -9.40 8.00
N THR A 214 -7.44 -8.12 8.25
CA THR A 214 -8.78 -7.61 8.57
C THR A 214 -9.47 -6.94 7.39
N SER A 215 -8.77 -6.78 6.25
CA SER A 215 -9.24 -5.99 5.12
C SER A 215 -10.36 -6.63 4.30
N CYS A 216 -10.58 -7.94 4.43
CA CYS A 216 -11.64 -8.68 3.74
C CYS A 216 -12.48 -9.50 4.73
N ASN A 217 -13.76 -9.72 4.42
CA ASN A 217 -14.66 -10.57 5.21
C ASN A 217 -14.43 -12.07 4.92
N LYS A 218 -13.27 -12.61 5.37
CA LYS A 218 -12.83 -14.02 5.29
C LYS A 218 -12.63 -14.62 3.89
N LEU A 219 -13.13 -13.98 2.83
CA LEU A 219 -12.97 -14.38 1.44
C LEU A 219 -12.10 -13.37 0.69
N ALA A 220 -11.44 -13.82 -0.37
CA ALA A 220 -10.61 -12.99 -1.22
C ALA A 220 -11.39 -11.78 -1.74
N CYS A 221 -10.83 -10.59 -1.53
CA CYS A 221 -11.39 -9.33 -2.00
C CYS A 221 -10.40 -8.52 -2.84
N PHE A 222 -9.18 -9.01 -3.10
CA PHE A 222 -8.23 -8.34 -3.99
C PHE A 222 -8.21 -8.99 -5.38
N GLY A 223 -8.24 -8.17 -6.42
CA GLY A 223 -7.83 -8.52 -7.78
C GLY A 223 -6.37 -8.13 -8.02
N ALA A 224 -6.02 -7.82 -9.27
CA ALA A 224 -4.72 -7.23 -9.58
C ALA A 224 -4.65 -5.77 -9.07
N GLY A 225 -4.05 -5.56 -7.90
CA GLY A 225 -3.82 -4.23 -7.33
C GLY A 225 -5.02 -3.64 -6.59
N LEU A 226 -6.24 -3.79 -7.10
CA LEU A 226 -7.46 -3.27 -6.45
C LEU A 226 -8.05 -4.24 -5.43
N MET A 227 -8.60 -3.69 -4.36
CA MET A 227 -9.53 -4.37 -3.45
C MET A 227 -10.97 -4.03 -3.80
N SER A 228 -11.88 -4.97 -3.56
CA SER A 228 -13.32 -4.77 -3.63
C SER A 228 -13.92 -4.58 -2.24
N VAL A 229 -14.86 -3.64 -2.14
CA VAL A 229 -15.68 -3.40 -0.96
C VAL A 229 -17.14 -3.50 -1.39
N GLN A 230 -17.92 -4.32 -0.70
CA GLN A 230 -19.34 -4.46 -0.97
C GLN A 230 -20.13 -3.45 -0.14
N LEU A 231 -20.98 -2.68 -0.81
CA LEU A 231 -21.95 -1.77 -0.20
C LEU A 231 -23.17 -2.54 0.33
N PRO A 232 -23.94 -1.95 1.27
CA PRO A 232 -25.18 -2.55 1.78
C PRO A 232 -26.20 -2.92 0.70
N ASP A 233 -26.25 -2.15 -0.40
CA ASP A 233 -27.11 -2.40 -1.56
C ASP A 233 -26.60 -3.51 -2.50
N GLY A 234 -25.43 -4.07 -2.19
CA GLY A 234 -24.77 -5.13 -2.95
C GLY A 234 -23.83 -4.65 -4.05
N GLN A 235 -23.76 -3.34 -4.34
CA GLN A 235 -22.81 -2.79 -5.31
C GLN A 235 -21.36 -3.01 -4.84
N LEU A 236 -20.45 -3.27 -5.79
CA LEU A 236 -19.02 -3.39 -5.50
C LEU A 236 -18.29 -2.10 -5.88
N LEU A 237 -17.59 -1.54 -4.91
CA LEU A 237 -16.57 -0.53 -5.14
C LEU A 237 -15.22 -1.20 -5.31
N TRP A 238 -14.40 -0.65 -6.20
CA TRP A 238 -13.04 -1.09 -6.46
C TRP A 238 -12.08 0.05 -6.18
N GLY A 239 -11.00 -0.27 -5.47
CA GLY A 239 -10.15 0.76 -4.94
C GLY A 239 -8.98 0.22 -4.15
N LYS A 240 -8.39 1.07 -3.30
CA LYS A 240 -7.35 0.65 -2.37
C LYS A 240 -7.26 1.61 -1.19
N THR A 241 -7.02 1.05 -0.01
CA THR A 241 -6.56 1.79 1.17
C THR A 241 -5.04 1.82 1.27
N GLY A 242 -4.54 2.88 1.90
CA GLY A 242 -3.13 3.15 2.07
C GLY A 242 -2.83 3.71 3.45
N HIS A 243 -1.73 3.28 4.08
CA HIS A 243 -1.26 3.89 5.31
C HIS A 243 0.23 4.14 5.20
N ASP A 244 0.65 5.31 5.64
CA ASP A 244 2.06 5.61 5.90
C ASP A 244 2.15 6.36 7.24
N LEU A 245 3.35 6.70 7.69
CA LEU A 245 3.52 7.43 8.95
C LEU A 245 2.71 8.72 8.93
N GLY A 246 1.78 8.87 9.88
CA GLY A 246 0.95 10.07 9.97
C GLY A 246 -0.19 10.16 8.97
N TYR A 247 -0.40 9.19 8.07
CA TYR A 247 -1.41 9.28 7.02
C TYR A 247 -2.23 7.99 6.85
N ALA A 248 -3.53 8.16 6.63
CA ALA A 248 -4.43 7.11 6.15
C ALA A 248 -5.17 7.62 4.90
N ASN A 249 -5.11 6.85 3.82
CA ASN A 249 -5.57 7.24 2.50
C ASN A 249 -6.50 6.17 1.93
N GLY A 250 -7.35 6.56 1.00
CA GLY A 250 -8.14 5.62 0.23
C GLY A 250 -8.74 6.23 -1.02
N MET A 251 -8.90 5.41 -2.04
CA MET A 251 -9.64 5.74 -3.27
C MET A 251 -10.50 4.54 -3.66
N PHE A 252 -11.78 4.77 -3.93
CA PHE A 252 -12.76 3.75 -4.27
C PHE A 252 -13.76 4.29 -5.29
N ALA A 253 -14.19 3.44 -6.22
CA ALA A 253 -15.23 3.78 -7.17
C ALA A 253 -15.99 2.56 -7.67
N SER A 254 -17.26 2.76 -8.03
CA SER A 254 -18.03 1.75 -8.76
C SER A 254 -17.50 1.63 -10.20
N ARG A 255 -17.71 0.48 -10.84
CA ARG A 255 -17.21 0.24 -12.22
C ARG A 255 -17.82 1.20 -13.26
N ASP A 256 -19.05 1.65 -13.02
CA ASP A 256 -19.76 2.62 -13.85
C ASP A 256 -19.47 4.07 -13.45
N LEU A 257 -18.64 4.29 -12.42
CA LEU A 257 -18.27 5.59 -11.85
C LEU A 257 -19.45 6.40 -11.28
N SER A 258 -20.61 5.78 -11.06
CA SER A 258 -21.75 6.41 -10.38
C SER A 258 -21.43 6.81 -8.94
N VAL A 259 -20.51 6.09 -8.29
CA VAL A 259 -20.02 6.38 -6.95
C VAL A 259 -18.49 6.44 -6.97
N ARG A 260 -17.93 7.51 -6.40
CA ARG A 260 -16.48 7.72 -6.25
C ARG A 260 -16.21 8.36 -4.89
N ALA A 261 -15.20 7.84 -4.19
CA ALA A 261 -14.76 8.34 -2.90
C ALA A 261 -13.23 8.33 -2.85
N VAL A 262 -12.65 9.49 -2.54
CA VAL A 262 -11.20 9.63 -2.31
C VAL A 262 -11.00 10.42 -1.03
N TYR A 263 -10.12 9.94 -0.16
CA TYR A 263 -9.80 10.60 1.10
C TYR A 263 -8.31 10.47 1.45
N SER A 264 -7.85 11.47 2.19
CA SER A 264 -6.57 11.46 2.90
C SER A 264 -6.81 12.12 4.25
N VAL A 265 -6.42 11.44 5.33
CA VAL A 265 -6.55 11.95 6.70
C VAL A 265 -5.25 11.78 7.46
N SER A 266 -4.98 12.72 8.37
CA SER A 266 -3.87 12.60 9.31
C SER A 266 -4.23 11.52 10.33
N ASN A 267 -3.28 10.62 10.63
CA ASN A 267 -3.48 9.50 11.54
C ASN A 267 -2.40 9.49 12.61
N LEU A 268 -2.80 9.61 13.88
CA LEU A 268 -1.89 9.68 15.02
C LEU A 268 -1.30 8.33 15.44
N SER A 269 -1.83 7.22 14.92
CA SER A 269 -1.50 5.86 15.36
C SER A 269 -0.54 5.13 14.42
N LEU A 270 0.37 4.34 15.01
CA LEU A 270 1.19 3.34 14.33
C LEU A 270 0.48 2.02 14.05
N ASP A 271 -0.74 1.84 14.56
CA ASP A 271 -1.55 0.65 14.29
C ASP A 271 -2.11 0.72 12.87
N PHE A 272 -1.42 0.02 11.97
CA PHE A 272 -1.82 -0.14 10.57
C PHE A 272 -2.85 -1.27 10.35
N ALA A 273 -3.20 -2.04 11.39
CA ALA A 273 -4.09 -3.20 11.31
C ALA A 273 -5.56 -2.83 11.55
N ALA A 274 -5.82 -1.78 12.33
CA ALA A 274 -7.13 -1.17 12.43
C ALA A 274 -7.28 -0.07 11.36
N PRO A 275 -8.32 -0.11 10.49
CA PRO A 275 -8.66 1.07 9.71
C PRO A 275 -8.86 2.24 10.68
N ALA A 276 -8.28 3.40 10.40
CA ALA A 276 -8.54 4.59 11.20
C ALA A 276 -10.07 4.75 11.32
N PRO A 277 -10.67 4.77 12.53
CA PRO A 277 -12.12 4.82 12.70
C PRO A 277 -12.77 5.97 11.92
N LEU A 278 -12.04 7.08 11.75
CA LEU A 278 -12.42 8.20 10.91
C LEU A 278 -12.45 7.86 9.42
N ALA A 279 -11.45 7.15 8.87
CA ALA A 279 -11.42 6.73 7.48
C ALA A 279 -12.58 5.80 7.14
N ASN A 280 -12.88 4.83 8.01
CA ASN A 280 -14.05 3.97 7.85
C ASN A 280 -15.36 4.77 7.95
N ARG A 281 -15.48 5.71 8.89
CA ARG A 281 -16.67 6.57 9.00
C ARG A 281 -16.85 7.48 7.80
N LEU A 282 -15.77 8.05 7.25
CA LEU A 282 -15.82 8.85 6.03
C LEU A 282 -16.24 8.00 4.83
N LEU A 283 -15.67 6.79 4.72
CA LEU A 283 -16.05 5.84 3.69
C LEU A 283 -17.54 5.46 3.84
N THR A 284 -18.01 5.09 5.03
CA THR A 284 -19.43 4.81 5.29
C THR A 284 -20.31 6.03 5.01
N ALA A 285 -19.92 7.24 5.42
CA ALA A 285 -20.75 8.43 5.27
C ALA A 285 -20.89 8.90 3.81
N VAL A 286 -19.87 8.68 2.98
CA VAL A 286 -19.96 8.94 1.53
C VAL A 286 -20.81 7.90 0.82
N LEU A 287 -20.83 6.67 1.33
CA LEU A 287 -21.44 5.51 0.66
C LEU A 287 -22.84 5.17 1.17
N ASP A 288 -23.20 5.67 2.35
CA ASP A 288 -24.54 5.63 2.92
C ASP A 288 -24.76 6.92 3.73
N PRO A 289 -25.18 8.02 3.06
CA PRO A 289 -25.43 9.30 3.72
C PRO A 289 -26.48 9.19 4.84
N ALA A 290 -27.37 8.20 4.79
CA ALA A 290 -28.40 7.97 5.79
C ALA A 290 -27.84 7.27 7.05
N ALA A 291 -26.79 6.47 6.93
CA ALA A 291 -26.10 5.85 8.07
C ALA A 291 -25.19 6.83 8.85
N ALA A 292 -24.81 7.96 8.26
CA ALA A 292 -23.95 8.97 8.91
C ALA A 292 -24.68 9.83 9.97
N THR A 293 -26.01 9.80 9.97
CA THR A 293 -26.87 10.61 10.85
C THR A 293 -27.43 9.87 12.07
N GLY A 294 -26.99 8.62 12.31
CA GLY A 294 -27.45 7.74 13.40
C GLY A 294 -26.47 7.63 14.57
#